data_AF-A0A3D1FA16-F1
#
_entry.id   AF-A0A3D1FA16-F1
#
_cell.length_a   1.000
_cell.length_b   1.000
_cell.length_c   1.000
_cell.angle_alpha   90.00
_cell.angle_beta   90.00
_cell.angle_gamma   90.00
#
_symmetry.space_group_name_H-M   'P 1'
#
loop_
_entity.id
_entity.type
_entity.pdbx_description
1 polymer ?
#
loop_
_entity_poly.entity_id
_entity_poly.type
_entity_poly.pdbx_seq_one_letter_code
_entity_poly.pdbx_strand_id
1 'polypeptide(L)'
;MKYSRSLTIVFLALSFIFWFVPFSYAAGKISLPVGKEYRLGELEEGKVYERSFLIENAGESPLEVKVVKVGCGCTTILSPKAKIQLSVRQSLEVKFTFNTEGMDEGENEKYIYVESDDPQEPVIKLKLIADIRRSHTQAVSRFLSFGLFTVLGAGLIDGINPCAFTVLIFFISFLNFVGYRKKELIVLGTVFILSVFLTYILIGLGLFKILQSLEAFLTVSRVVSFTIAGLALLLGCYSIYDWYVYRKTGNPDDITLRLPNSFKLKIQRIVQNASRDRSRTLVELACAVFISGFVVSLLESVCTGQTYVPTIAYVMKTPELRSRALVYLVLYNLMFVVPLTVIFIAALKGVSSEMFAKIARSHLGTIKLLTAALFFCLGFFLLLVKGGIR
;
A
#
# COMPACT_ATOMS: atom_id res chain seq x y z
N MET A 1 -7.66 -72.47 -64.02
CA MET A 1 -8.19 -71.49 -63.03
C MET A 1 -7.34 -71.34 -61.75
N LYS A 2 -6.05 -71.74 -61.70
CA LYS A 2 -5.23 -71.63 -60.46
C LYS A 2 -4.38 -70.36 -60.32
N TYR A 3 -4.18 -69.59 -61.41
CA TYR A 3 -3.36 -68.37 -61.39
C TYR A 3 -4.11 -67.07 -61.01
N SER A 4 -5.45 -67.06 -61.09
CA SER A 4 -6.25 -65.84 -60.83
C SER A 4 -6.31 -65.47 -59.34
N ARG A 5 -6.36 -66.45 -58.42
CA ARG A 5 -6.48 -66.17 -56.98
C ARG A 5 -5.19 -65.61 -56.35
N SER A 6 -4.02 -66.04 -56.80
CA SER A 6 -2.75 -65.50 -56.28
C SER A 6 -2.52 -64.05 -56.71
N LEU A 7 -2.95 -63.66 -57.92
CA LEU A 7 -2.81 -62.28 -58.39
C LEU A 7 -3.71 -61.31 -57.61
N THR A 8 -4.94 -61.73 -57.26
CA THR A 8 -5.87 -60.91 -56.45
C THR A 8 -5.38 -60.72 -55.02
N ILE A 9 -4.76 -61.74 -54.41
CA ILE A 9 -4.20 -61.66 -53.05
C ILE A 9 -2.98 -60.74 -53.02
N VAL A 10 -2.11 -60.80 -54.03
CA VAL A 10 -0.95 -59.89 -54.14
C VAL A 10 -1.40 -58.45 -54.36
N PHE A 11 -2.44 -58.21 -55.17
CA PHE A 11 -3.00 -56.86 -55.37
C PHE A 11 -3.68 -56.30 -54.10
N LEU A 12 -4.41 -57.14 -53.34
CA LEU A 12 -5.01 -56.77 -52.05
C LEU A 12 -3.95 -56.52 -50.96
N ALA A 13 -2.85 -57.28 -50.95
CA ALA A 13 -1.76 -57.05 -50.02
C ALA A 13 -0.98 -55.76 -50.34
N LEU A 14 -0.74 -55.46 -51.63
CA LEU A 14 -0.09 -54.22 -52.06
C LEU A 14 -0.96 -52.98 -51.84
N SER A 15 -2.29 -53.07 -52.00
CA SER A 15 -3.19 -51.96 -51.68
C SER A 15 -3.29 -51.69 -50.17
N PHE A 16 -3.17 -52.72 -49.33
CA PHE A 16 -3.14 -52.57 -47.87
C PHE A 16 -1.84 -51.90 -47.39
N ILE A 17 -0.70 -52.19 -48.03
CA ILE A 17 0.60 -51.55 -47.74
C ILE A 17 0.57 -50.07 -48.13
N PHE A 18 -0.13 -49.69 -49.21
CA PHE A 18 -0.27 -48.29 -49.62
C PHE A 18 -1.19 -47.46 -48.71
N TRP A 19 -2.11 -48.12 -47.97
CA TRP A 19 -2.99 -47.45 -47.00
C TRP A 19 -2.32 -47.18 -45.64
N PHE A 20 -1.20 -47.83 -45.36
CA PHE A 20 -0.40 -47.68 -44.14
C PHE A 20 0.90 -46.90 -44.36
N VAL A 21 0.98 -46.05 -45.38
CA VAL A 21 2.02 -45.02 -45.43
C VAL A 21 1.57 -43.91 -44.47
N PRO A 22 2.24 -43.70 -43.31
CA PRO A 22 1.94 -42.56 -42.46
C PRO A 22 2.25 -41.31 -43.28
N PHE A 23 1.20 -40.61 -43.71
CA PHE A 23 1.32 -39.28 -44.28
C PHE A 23 1.86 -38.39 -43.15
N SER A 24 3.19 -38.23 -43.08
CA SER A 24 3.79 -37.22 -42.23
C SER A 24 3.37 -35.88 -42.80
N TYR A 25 2.36 -35.28 -42.18
CA TYR A 25 1.99 -33.90 -42.46
C TYR A 25 3.18 -33.03 -42.07
N ALA A 26 3.83 -32.41 -43.05
CA ALA A 26 4.82 -31.37 -42.81
C ALA A 26 4.11 -30.25 -42.05
N ALA A 27 4.43 -30.10 -40.77
CA ALA A 27 3.79 -29.13 -39.88
C ALA A 27 4.83 -28.17 -39.30
N GLY A 28 4.38 -26.98 -38.93
CA GLY A 28 5.16 -26.10 -38.07
C GLY A 28 5.41 -26.78 -36.72
N LYS A 29 6.61 -26.61 -36.17
CA LYS A 29 6.97 -27.16 -34.86
C LYS A 29 7.61 -26.09 -34.01
N ILE A 30 6.97 -25.72 -32.92
CA ILE A 30 7.51 -24.71 -32.01
C ILE A 30 8.64 -25.31 -31.16
N SER A 31 9.71 -24.55 -30.99
CA SER A 31 10.85 -24.92 -30.16
C SER A 31 11.28 -23.74 -29.29
N LEU A 32 11.74 -24.06 -28.08
CA LEU A 32 12.42 -23.14 -27.17
C LEU A 32 13.87 -23.60 -27.04
N PRO A 33 14.84 -22.95 -27.71
CA PRO A 33 16.25 -23.36 -27.64
C PRO A 33 16.81 -23.37 -26.21
N VAL A 34 16.28 -22.50 -25.34
CA VAL A 34 16.61 -22.45 -23.90
C VAL A 34 16.00 -23.59 -23.08
N GLY A 35 15.16 -24.43 -23.68
CA GLY A 35 14.35 -25.43 -23.00
C GLY A 35 13.05 -24.85 -22.42
N LYS A 36 12.32 -25.69 -21.67
CA LYS A 36 11.07 -25.29 -20.99
C LYS A 36 11.31 -24.65 -19.62
N GLU A 37 12.56 -24.53 -19.19
CA GLU A 37 12.96 -23.85 -17.96
C GLU A 37 13.97 -22.75 -18.27
N TYR A 38 13.70 -21.54 -17.79
CA TYR A 38 14.61 -20.41 -17.91
C TYR A 38 14.94 -19.86 -16.52
N ARG A 39 16.19 -20.10 -16.09
CA ARG A 39 16.73 -19.57 -14.84
C ARG A 39 17.11 -18.10 -15.04
N LEU A 40 16.40 -17.22 -14.35
CA LEU A 40 16.66 -15.78 -14.32
C LEU A 40 17.85 -15.41 -13.42
N GLY A 41 18.31 -16.36 -12.62
CA GLY A 41 19.40 -16.19 -11.66
C GLY A 41 18.93 -15.54 -10.36
N GLU A 42 19.89 -14.99 -9.63
CA GLU A 42 19.63 -14.21 -8.42
C GLU A 42 19.15 -12.80 -8.82
N LEU A 43 17.98 -12.40 -8.34
CA LEU A 43 17.39 -11.09 -8.58
C LEU A 43 17.11 -10.39 -7.26
N GLU A 44 17.41 -9.09 -7.19
CA GLU A 44 17.00 -8.26 -6.06
C GLU A 44 15.49 -7.98 -6.09
N GLU A 45 14.83 -8.15 -4.94
CA GLU A 45 13.41 -7.79 -4.71
C GLU A 45 13.14 -6.29 -4.91
N GLY A 46 11.96 -5.95 -5.44
CA GLY A 46 11.54 -4.56 -5.66
C GLY A 46 12.11 -3.90 -6.93
N LYS A 47 12.73 -4.67 -7.84
CA LYS A 47 13.23 -4.18 -9.14
C LYS A 47 12.50 -4.81 -10.32
N VAL A 48 12.53 -4.12 -11.45
CA VAL A 48 12.03 -4.61 -12.75
C VAL A 48 13.21 -4.99 -13.64
N TYR A 49 13.19 -6.20 -14.18
CA TYR A 49 14.23 -6.73 -15.05
C TYR A 49 13.71 -6.96 -16.46
N GLU A 50 14.36 -6.39 -17.46
CA GLU A 50 14.14 -6.75 -18.86
C GLU A 50 14.95 -7.99 -19.24
N ARG A 51 14.28 -8.94 -19.91
CA ARG A 51 14.85 -10.21 -20.35
C ARG A 51 14.27 -10.59 -21.71
N SER A 52 14.94 -11.52 -22.37
CA SER A 52 14.42 -12.14 -23.57
C SER A 52 14.69 -13.64 -23.60
N PHE A 53 13.92 -14.34 -24.43
CA PHE A 53 14.15 -15.72 -24.83
C PHE A 53 13.80 -15.86 -26.32
N LEU A 54 14.31 -16.93 -26.94
CA LEU A 54 14.06 -17.21 -28.35
C LEU A 54 12.96 -18.27 -28.49
N ILE A 55 12.11 -18.07 -29.49
CA ILE A 55 11.20 -19.08 -30.04
C ILE A 55 11.69 -19.40 -31.44
N GLU A 56 11.73 -20.68 -31.81
CA GLU A 56 12.16 -21.11 -33.13
C GLU A 56 11.11 -22.02 -33.78
N ASN A 57 10.96 -21.91 -35.11
CA ASN A 57 10.24 -22.91 -35.89
C ASN A 57 11.21 -24.03 -36.32
N ALA A 58 11.20 -25.15 -35.60
CA ALA A 58 11.98 -26.34 -35.88
C ALA A 58 11.26 -27.34 -36.81
N GLY A 59 10.13 -26.94 -37.39
CA GLY A 59 9.31 -27.77 -38.28
C GLY A 59 9.72 -27.66 -39.75
N GLU A 60 8.88 -28.23 -40.61
CA GLU A 60 9.09 -28.25 -42.07
C GLU A 60 8.13 -27.32 -42.82
N SER A 61 7.18 -26.71 -42.11
CA SER A 61 6.20 -25.75 -42.64
C SER A 61 6.23 -24.45 -41.81
N PRO A 62 5.73 -23.31 -42.34
CA PRO A 62 5.59 -22.08 -41.55
C PRO A 62 4.76 -22.30 -40.28
N LEU A 63 5.12 -21.59 -39.20
CA LEU A 63 4.47 -21.65 -37.89
C LEU A 63 3.88 -20.26 -37.56
N GLU A 64 2.61 -20.18 -37.22
CA GLU A 64 1.98 -18.96 -36.69
C GLU A 64 2.03 -18.94 -35.15
N VAL A 65 2.80 -18.01 -34.59
CA VAL A 65 2.74 -17.66 -33.17
C VAL A 65 1.56 -16.71 -32.97
N LYS A 66 0.49 -17.21 -32.35
CA LYS A 66 -0.79 -16.49 -32.19
C LYS A 66 -0.71 -15.44 -31.09
N VAL A 67 -0.22 -15.83 -29.92
CA VAL A 67 -0.09 -14.94 -28.75
C VAL A 67 0.97 -15.45 -27.79
N VAL A 68 1.67 -14.52 -27.16
CA VAL A 68 2.52 -14.78 -25.98
C VAL A 68 1.84 -14.13 -24.78
N LYS A 69 1.48 -14.93 -23.78
CA LYS A 69 0.76 -14.48 -22.59
C LYS A 69 1.44 -14.93 -21.30
N VAL A 70 1.19 -14.23 -20.21
CA VAL A 70 1.79 -14.47 -18.90
C VAL A 70 0.77 -15.11 -17.95
N GLY A 71 1.26 -15.93 -17.01
CA GLY A 71 0.42 -16.51 -15.96
C GLY A 71 0.20 -15.63 -14.72
N CYS A 72 1.03 -14.60 -14.52
CA CYS A 72 0.96 -13.65 -13.40
C CYS A 72 1.00 -12.21 -13.92
N GLY A 73 0.48 -11.26 -13.14
CA GLY A 73 0.68 -9.81 -13.38
C GLY A 73 2.12 -9.32 -13.17
N CYS A 74 2.99 -10.16 -12.61
CA CYS A 74 4.39 -9.86 -12.34
C CYS A 74 5.31 -9.90 -13.57
N THR A 75 4.77 -10.25 -14.74
CA THR A 75 5.51 -10.32 -16.00
C THR A 75 4.73 -9.58 -17.08
N THR A 76 5.40 -8.88 -17.98
CA THR A 76 4.74 -8.20 -19.12
C THR A 76 5.52 -8.47 -20.40
N ILE A 77 4.83 -8.84 -21.47
CA ILE A 77 5.44 -9.05 -22.78
C ILE A 77 5.60 -7.70 -23.47
N LEU A 78 6.84 -7.34 -23.80
CA LEU A 78 7.18 -6.14 -24.56
C LEU A 78 7.07 -6.38 -26.07
N SER A 79 7.49 -7.58 -26.51
CA SER A 79 7.45 -8.03 -27.90
C SER A 79 7.39 -9.55 -27.95
N PRO A 80 6.63 -10.17 -28.86
CA PRO A 80 5.77 -9.53 -29.87
C PRO A 80 4.42 -9.05 -29.29
N LYS A 81 3.85 -7.98 -29.88
CA LYS A 81 2.52 -7.44 -29.49
C LYS A 81 1.36 -7.93 -30.36
N ALA A 82 1.66 -8.62 -31.45
CA ALA A 82 0.70 -9.15 -32.40
C ALA A 82 1.15 -10.55 -32.84
N LYS A 83 0.26 -11.27 -33.52
CA LYS A 83 0.58 -12.56 -34.13
C LYS A 83 1.73 -12.44 -35.14
N ILE A 84 2.60 -13.44 -35.20
CA ILE A 84 3.79 -13.46 -36.06
C ILE A 84 3.87 -14.82 -36.76
N GLN A 85 4.18 -14.80 -38.05
CA GLN A 85 4.48 -16.00 -38.81
C GLN A 85 5.99 -16.21 -38.90
N LEU A 86 6.45 -17.42 -38.57
CA LEU A 86 7.85 -17.83 -38.60
C LEU A 86 8.06 -18.81 -39.76
N SER A 87 8.97 -18.45 -40.66
CA SER A 87 9.47 -19.35 -41.69
C SER A 87 10.23 -20.52 -41.07
N VAL A 88 10.46 -21.57 -41.85
CA VAL A 88 11.23 -22.74 -41.41
C VAL A 88 12.62 -22.31 -40.93
N ARG A 89 13.01 -22.76 -39.73
CA ARG A 89 14.26 -22.40 -39.02
C ARG A 89 14.40 -20.92 -38.66
N GLN A 90 13.32 -20.14 -38.74
CA GLN A 90 13.33 -18.76 -38.29
C GLN A 90 13.17 -18.71 -36.76
N SER A 91 13.97 -17.86 -36.12
CA SER A 91 13.86 -17.55 -34.70
C SER A 91 13.20 -16.17 -34.49
N LEU A 92 12.48 -16.04 -33.39
CA LEU A 92 11.84 -14.83 -32.90
C LEU A 92 12.31 -14.55 -31.48
N GLU A 93 12.79 -13.32 -31.24
CA GLU A 93 13.09 -12.85 -29.90
C GLU A 93 11.82 -12.35 -29.20
N VAL A 94 11.48 -12.97 -28.08
CA VAL A 94 10.44 -12.51 -27.17
C VAL A 94 11.07 -11.71 -26.05
N LYS A 95 10.70 -10.44 -25.93
CA LYS A 95 11.17 -9.52 -24.89
C LYS A 95 10.09 -9.36 -23.82
N PHE A 96 10.48 -9.40 -22.56
CA PHE A 96 9.57 -9.25 -21.43
C PHE A 96 10.21 -8.53 -20.24
N THR A 97 9.37 -7.92 -19.40
CA THR A 97 9.76 -7.40 -18.09
C THR A 97 9.32 -8.36 -16.99
N PHE A 98 10.14 -8.52 -15.97
CA PHE A 98 9.85 -9.29 -14.76
C PHE A 98 9.94 -8.37 -13.53
N ASN A 99 8.79 -8.06 -12.93
CA ASN A 99 8.71 -7.25 -11.71
C ASN A 99 8.81 -8.16 -10.48
N THR A 100 9.84 -7.94 -9.67
CA THR A 100 10.11 -8.71 -8.45
C THR A 100 9.47 -8.12 -7.19
N GLU A 101 8.80 -6.98 -7.30
CA GLU A 101 8.14 -6.31 -6.18
C GLU A 101 7.11 -7.23 -5.50
N GLY A 102 7.25 -7.37 -4.18
CA GLY A 102 6.34 -8.17 -3.37
C GLY A 102 6.60 -9.68 -3.40
N MET A 103 7.63 -10.15 -4.11
CA MET A 103 8.01 -11.57 -4.09
C MET A 103 8.66 -11.97 -2.76
N ASP A 104 8.46 -13.24 -2.39
CA ASP A 104 9.11 -13.82 -1.22
C ASP A 104 10.55 -14.22 -1.54
N GLU A 105 11.39 -14.21 -0.51
CA GLU A 105 12.81 -14.54 -0.64
C GLU A 105 13.00 -16.04 -0.94
N GLY A 106 13.94 -16.35 -1.82
CA GLY A 106 14.18 -17.71 -2.32
C GLY A 106 13.60 -17.97 -3.71
N GLU A 107 13.48 -19.26 -4.06
CA GLU A 107 13.11 -19.67 -5.42
C GLU A 107 11.61 -19.43 -5.70
N ASN A 108 11.34 -18.64 -6.73
CA ASN A 108 10.00 -18.31 -7.20
C ASN A 108 9.82 -18.79 -8.64
N GLU A 109 8.68 -19.43 -8.89
CA GLU A 109 8.33 -19.95 -10.21
C GLU A 109 7.21 -19.14 -10.86
N LYS A 110 7.40 -18.74 -12.12
CA LYS A 110 6.39 -18.07 -12.95
C LYS A 110 6.34 -18.71 -14.33
N TYR A 111 5.32 -18.38 -15.11
CA TYR A 111 5.08 -19.04 -16.39
C TYR A 111 4.74 -18.05 -17.50
N ILE A 112 5.37 -18.25 -18.66
CA ILE A 112 5.00 -17.64 -19.94
C ILE A 112 4.43 -18.75 -20.82
N TYR A 113 3.33 -18.47 -21.49
CA TYR A 113 2.65 -19.36 -22.41
C TYR A 113 2.75 -18.80 -23.82
N VAL A 114 3.17 -19.63 -24.77
CA VAL A 114 3.19 -19.29 -26.19
C VAL A 114 2.16 -20.17 -26.88
N GLU A 115 1.16 -19.54 -27.48
CA GLU A 115 0.16 -20.25 -28.30
C GLU A 115 0.55 -20.18 -29.77
N SER A 116 0.46 -21.31 -30.46
CA SER A 116 0.78 -21.43 -31.88
C SER A 116 -0.21 -22.32 -32.63
N ASP A 117 0.04 -22.54 -33.91
CA ASP A 117 -0.64 -23.54 -34.76
C ASP A 117 0.12 -24.87 -34.86
N ASP A 118 1.12 -25.10 -34.00
CA ASP A 118 1.74 -26.42 -33.84
C ASP A 118 0.67 -27.46 -33.44
N PRO A 119 0.46 -28.52 -34.25
CA PRO A 119 -0.57 -29.52 -33.98
C PRO A 119 -0.25 -30.46 -32.81
N GLN A 120 1.02 -30.62 -32.45
CA GLN A 120 1.46 -31.49 -31.35
C GLN A 120 1.53 -30.73 -30.03
N GLU A 121 2.01 -29.48 -30.04
CA GLU A 121 2.09 -28.62 -28.85
C GLU A 121 1.51 -27.22 -29.13
N PRO A 122 0.16 -27.08 -29.21
CA PRO A 122 -0.48 -25.80 -29.51
C PRO A 122 -0.19 -24.69 -28.49
N VAL A 123 0.17 -25.08 -27.26
CA VAL A 123 0.59 -24.17 -26.19
C VAL A 123 1.84 -24.72 -25.53
N ILE A 124 2.98 -24.06 -25.77
CA ILE A 124 4.23 -24.37 -25.06
C ILE A 124 4.36 -23.48 -23.82
N LYS A 125 4.73 -24.09 -22.70
CA LYS A 125 4.87 -23.43 -21.39
C LYS A 125 6.35 -23.26 -21.05
N LEU A 126 6.79 -22.02 -20.86
CA LEU A 126 8.11 -21.68 -20.34
C LEU A 126 8.01 -21.38 -18.83
N LYS A 127 8.72 -22.15 -18.02
CA LYS A 127 8.88 -21.95 -16.58
C LYS A 127 10.03 -20.98 -16.32
N LEU A 128 9.72 -19.82 -15.76
CA LEU A 128 10.70 -18.87 -15.25
C LEU A 128 11.04 -19.24 -13.80
N ILE A 129 12.33 -19.36 -13.49
CA ILE A 129 12.83 -19.66 -12.15
C ILE A 129 13.71 -18.50 -11.72
N ALA A 130 13.30 -17.75 -10.69
CA ALA A 130 14.08 -16.65 -10.12
C ALA A 130 14.40 -16.95 -8.65
N ASP A 131 15.67 -16.78 -8.25
CA ASP A 131 16.04 -16.76 -6.84
C ASP A 131 16.00 -15.32 -6.35
N ILE A 132 14.96 -14.97 -5.59
CA ILE A 132 14.77 -13.61 -5.11
C ILE A 132 15.63 -13.41 -3.87
N ARG A 133 16.68 -12.59 -4.01
CA ARG A 133 17.47 -12.08 -2.90
C ARG A 133 16.86 -10.77 -2.44
N ARG A 134 16.46 -10.69 -1.19
CA ARG A 134 16.17 -9.39 -0.59
C ARG A 134 17.49 -8.68 -0.37
N SER A 135 17.57 -7.41 -0.77
CA SER A 135 18.72 -6.56 -0.41
C SER A 135 18.69 -6.33 1.10
N HIS A 136 19.27 -7.26 1.86
CA HIS A 136 19.47 -7.13 3.30
C HIS A 136 20.24 -5.84 3.60
N THR A 137 21.16 -5.45 2.73
CA THR A 137 22.16 -4.42 3.02
C THR A 137 21.58 -3.03 3.27
N GLN A 138 20.59 -2.54 2.52
CA GLN A 138 20.19 -1.13 2.64
C GLN A 138 19.27 -0.86 3.84
N ALA A 139 18.26 -1.71 4.07
CA ALA A 139 17.37 -1.58 5.22
C ALA A 139 18.08 -1.98 6.53
N VAL A 140 18.91 -3.03 6.50
CA VAL A 140 19.69 -3.44 7.68
C VAL A 140 20.78 -2.42 8.00
N SER A 141 21.50 -1.86 7.02
CA SER A 141 22.49 -0.79 7.30
C SER A 141 21.83 0.47 7.87
N ARG A 142 20.68 0.89 7.33
CA ARG A 142 19.88 1.97 7.92
C ARG A 142 19.47 1.64 9.35
N PHE A 143 18.95 0.45 9.61
CA PHE A 143 18.58 0.03 10.96
C PHE A 143 19.76 -0.01 11.93
N LEU A 144 20.92 -0.51 11.50
CA LEU A 144 22.14 -0.52 12.31
C LEU A 144 22.65 0.88 12.61
N SER A 145 22.39 1.85 11.73
CA SER A 145 22.67 3.27 11.97
C SER A 145 21.71 3.93 12.96
N PHE A 146 20.59 3.28 13.29
CA PHE A 146 19.66 3.81 14.28
C PHE A 146 20.28 3.74 15.67
N GLY A 147 20.67 4.89 16.19
CA GLY A 147 20.96 5.07 17.60
C GLY A 147 19.67 5.07 18.43
N LEU A 148 19.79 4.72 19.71
CA LEU A 148 18.68 4.76 20.66
C LEU A 148 17.98 6.14 20.66
N PHE A 149 18.76 7.23 20.74
CA PHE A 149 18.23 8.59 20.74
C PHE A 149 17.55 8.97 19.42
N THR A 150 18.02 8.44 18.30
CA THR A 150 17.37 8.65 16.99
C THR A 150 15.98 8.03 16.98
N VAL A 151 15.83 6.81 17.51
CA VAL A 151 14.53 6.12 17.58
C VAL A 151 13.58 6.84 18.52
N LEU A 152 14.06 7.25 19.71
CA LEU A 152 13.26 7.98 20.68
C LEU A 152 12.82 9.35 20.14
N GLY A 153 13.74 10.09 19.52
CA GLY A 153 13.46 11.39 18.91
C GLY A 153 12.51 11.27 17.73
N ALA A 154 12.68 10.26 16.87
CA ALA A 154 11.78 10.02 15.75
C ALA A 154 10.34 9.72 16.23
N GLY A 155 10.18 8.85 17.23
CA GLY A 155 8.87 8.56 17.82
C GLY A 155 8.23 9.82 18.43
N LEU A 156 9.00 10.63 19.15
CA LEU A 156 8.49 11.87 19.74
C LEU A 156 8.06 12.90 18.69
N ILE A 157 8.86 13.07 17.62
CA ILE A 157 8.55 13.98 16.52
C ILE A 157 7.28 13.53 15.79
N ASP A 158 7.14 12.23 15.54
CA ASP A 158 5.94 11.65 14.90
C ASP A 158 4.70 11.82 15.80
N GLY A 159 4.86 11.70 17.13
CA GLY A 159 3.78 11.96 18.09
C GLY A 159 3.28 13.42 18.14
N ILE A 160 4.04 14.38 17.60
CA ILE A 160 3.64 15.81 17.46
C ILE A 160 2.99 16.05 16.08
N ASN A 161 2.47 15.00 15.46
CA ASN A 161 1.75 15.14 14.20
C ASN A 161 0.50 16.02 14.35
N PRO A 162 0.33 17.06 13.51
CA PRO A 162 -0.87 17.91 13.53
C PRO A 162 -2.19 17.13 13.41
N CYS A 163 -2.21 15.97 12.75
CA CYS A 163 -3.39 15.11 12.64
C CYS A 163 -3.78 14.47 13.99
N ALA A 164 -2.87 13.73 14.63
CA ALA A 164 -3.15 13.08 15.92
C ALA A 164 -3.44 14.08 17.03
N PHE A 165 -2.68 15.18 17.06
CA PHE A 165 -2.87 16.27 18.00
C PHE A 165 -4.30 16.86 17.91
N THR A 166 -4.76 17.15 16.70
CA THR A 166 -6.07 17.74 16.45
C THR A 166 -7.19 16.78 16.87
N VAL A 167 -7.09 15.50 16.52
CA VAL A 167 -8.10 14.51 16.89
C VAL A 167 -8.19 14.36 18.40
N LEU A 168 -7.07 14.26 19.11
CA LEU A 168 -7.09 14.11 20.57
C LEU A 168 -7.72 15.33 21.26
N ILE A 169 -7.37 16.55 20.84
CA ILE A 169 -7.96 17.76 21.42
C ILE A 169 -9.46 17.84 21.17
N PHE A 170 -9.91 17.56 19.94
CA PHE A 170 -11.34 17.51 19.65
C PHE A 170 -12.04 16.43 20.46
N PHE A 171 -11.42 15.26 20.59
CA PHE A 171 -11.96 14.15 21.35
C PHE A 171 -12.13 14.51 22.83
N ILE A 172 -11.10 15.05 23.47
CA ILE A 172 -11.18 15.48 24.89
C ILE A 172 -12.16 16.65 25.06
N SER A 173 -12.14 17.62 24.15
CA SER A 173 -13.08 18.74 24.17
C SER A 173 -14.52 18.25 24.04
N PHE A 174 -14.78 17.28 23.18
CA PHE A 174 -16.07 16.65 23.00
C PHE A 174 -16.51 15.92 24.26
N LEU A 175 -15.67 15.06 24.85
CA LEU A 175 -16.03 14.33 26.06
C LEU A 175 -16.32 15.27 27.24
N ASN A 176 -15.53 16.34 27.38
CA ASN A 176 -15.78 17.36 28.39
C ASN A 176 -17.07 18.15 28.10
N PHE A 177 -17.35 18.44 26.82
CA PHE A 177 -18.56 19.11 26.37
C PHE A 177 -19.84 18.28 26.64
N VAL A 178 -19.76 16.96 26.48
CA VAL A 178 -20.85 16.02 26.79
C VAL A 178 -21.13 15.97 28.30
N GLY A 179 -20.16 16.35 29.14
CA GLY A 179 -20.30 16.37 30.59
C GLY A 179 -19.93 15.05 31.27
N TYR A 180 -19.09 14.22 30.64
CA TYR A 180 -18.57 13.01 31.28
C TYR A 180 -17.77 13.34 32.54
N ARG A 181 -17.87 12.47 33.56
CA ARG A 181 -17.15 12.64 34.82
C ARG A 181 -15.66 12.42 34.60
N LYS A 182 -14.81 13.03 35.42
CA LYS A 182 -13.34 12.86 35.36
C LYS A 182 -12.89 11.38 35.32
N LYS A 183 -13.56 10.50 36.07
CA LYS A 183 -13.27 9.05 36.05
C LYS A 183 -13.55 8.40 34.69
N GLU A 184 -14.63 8.81 34.03
CA GLU A 184 -14.99 8.32 32.69
C GLU A 184 -14.02 8.87 31.64
N LEU A 185 -13.64 10.16 31.76
CA LEU A 185 -12.62 10.78 30.92
C LEU A 185 -11.28 10.04 31.00
N ILE A 186 -10.85 9.65 32.21
CA ILE A 186 -9.62 8.86 32.43
C ILE A 186 -9.69 7.54 31.66
N VAL A 187 -10.79 6.79 31.80
CA VAL A 187 -10.96 5.50 31.12
C VAL A 187 -10.96 5.68 29.60
N LEU A 188 -11.81 6.56 29.07
CA LEU A 188 -11.97 6.74 27.63
C LEU A 188 -10.69 7.27 26.97
N GLY A 189 -10.01 8.24 27.58
CA GLY A 189 -8.73 8.73 27.04
C GLY A 189 -7.60 7.70 27.11
N THR A 190 -7.55 6.89 28.17
CA THR A 190 -6.58 5.78 28.26
C THR A 190 -6.85 4.74 27.18
N VAL A 191 -8.12 4.38 26.95
CA VAL A 191 -8.51 3.45 25.87
C VAL A 191 -8.14 4.01 24.49
N PHE A 192 -8.33 5.30 24.26
CA PHE A 192 -7.92 5.95 23.02
C PHE A 192 -6.40 5.85 22.80
N ILE A 193 -5.60 6.25 23.80
CA ILE A 193 -4.12 6.20 23.72
C ILE A 193 -3.64 4.76 23.54
N LEU A 194 -4.23 3.80 24.25
CA LEU A 194 -3.90 2.39 24.12
C LEU A 194 -4.25 1.85 22.73
N SER A 195 -5.41 2.22 22.18
CA SER A 195 -5.80 1.87 20.82
C SER A 195 -4.77 2.37 19.81
N VAL A 196 -4.34 3.62 19.93
CA VAL A 196 -3.31 4.22 19.09
C VAL A 196 -1.99 3.45 19.20
N PHE A 197 -1.49 3.23 20.42
CA PHE A 197 -0.26 2.46 20.65
C PHE A 197 -0.31 1.05 20.03
N LEU A 198 -1.39 0.31 20.29
CA LEU A 198 -1.56 -1.05 19.76
C LEU A 198 -1.68 -1.06 18.24
N THR A 199 -2.39 -0.10 17.65
CA THR A 199 -2.54 0.00 16.19
C THR A 199 -1.19 0.21 15.52
N TYR A 200 -0.33 1.08 16.06
CA TYR A 200 1.00 1.29 15.49
C TYR A 200 1.95 0.09 15.70
N ILE A 201 1.84 -0.63 16.82
CA ILE A 201 2.53 -1.91 16.98
C ILE A 201 2.07 -2.90 15.89
N LEU A 202 0.76 -3.04 15.67
CA LEU A 202 0.21 -3.93 14.65
C LEU A 202 0.67 -3.53 13.23
N ILE A 203 0.69 -2.23 12.93
CA ILE A 203 1.24 -1.70 11.67
C ILE A 203 2.70 -2.13 11.51
N GLY A 204 3.53 -1.95 12.55
CA GLY A 204 4.95 -2.35 12.54
C GLY A 204 5.19 -3.86 12.52
N LEU A 205 4.27 -4.67 13.04
CA LEU A 205 4.33 -6.13 12.94
C LEU A 205 3.90 -6.67 11.57
N GLY A 206 3.40 -5.82 10.68
CA GLY A 206 3.10 -6.18 9.29
C GLY A 206 1.61 -6.21 8.93
N LEU A 207 0.71 -5.69 9.78
CA LEU A 207 -0.70 -5.46 9.41
C LEU A 207 -0.77 -4.60 8.13
N PHE A 208 0.16 -3.65 7.98
CA PHE A 208 0.24 -2.77 6.81
C PHE A 208 0.74 -3.47 5.54
N LYS A 209 1.48 -4.59 5.67
CA LYS A 209 1.96 -5.36 4.52
C LYS A 209 0.80 -6.00 3.74
N ILE A 210 -0.27 -6.40 4.45
CA ILE A 210 -1.52 -6.91 3.86
C ILE A 210 -2.29 -5.81 3.14
N LEU A 211 -2.30 -4.58 3.69
CA LEU A 211 -2.90 -3.43 3.02
C LEU A 211 -2.10 -3.03 1.77
N GLN A 212 -0.77 -3.00 1.86
CA GLN A 212 0.12 -2.63 0.76
C GLN A 212 0.18 -3.64 -0.39
N SER A 213 -0.06 -4.93 -0.12
CA SER A 213 -0.11 -5.97 -1.16
C SER A 213 -1.31 -5.86 -2.11
N LEU A 214 -2.24 -4.96 -1.85
CA LEU A 214 -3.35 -4.67 -2.74
C LEU A 214 -2.89 -3.68 -3.81
N GLU A 215 -3.00 -4.02 -5.09
CA GLU A 215 -2.70 -3.10 -6.21
C GLU A 215 -3.48 -1.76 -6.11
N ALA A 216 -4.66 -1.79 -5.48
CA ALA A 216 -5.46 -0.61 -5.20
C ALA A 216 -4.85 0.33 -4.14
N PHE A 217 -3.98 -0.16 -3.25
CA PHE A 217 -3.47 0.62 -2.12
C PHE A 217 -2.60 1.79 -2.54
N LEU A 218 -1.73 1.61 -3.54
CA LEU A 218 -0.89 2.70 -4.07
C LEU A 218 -1.76 3.81 -4.69
N THR A 219 -2.80 3.43 -5.44
CA THR A 219 -3.77 4.36 -6.03
C THR A 219 -4.59 5.08 -4.96
N VAL A 220 -5.13 4.34 -3.99
CA VAL A 220 -5.91 4.90 -2.88
C VAL A 220 -5.06 5.83 -2.03
N SER A 221 -3.85 5.43 -1.66
CA SER A 221 -2.92 6.27 -0.89
C SER A 221 -2.57 7.55 -1.65
N ARG A 222 -2.38 7.47 -2.98
CA ARG A 222 -2.14 8.64 -3.83
C ARG A 222 -3.36 9.57 -3.84
N VAL A 223 -4.56 9.04 -4.09
CA VAL A 223 -5.82 9.81 -4.09
C VAL A 223 -6.03 10.50 -2.73
N VAL A 224 -5.93 9.74 -1.63
CA VAL A 224 -6.08 10.27 -0.27
C VAL A 224 -5.05 11.37 0.01
N SER A 225 -3.79 11.18 -0.37
CA SER A 225 -2.74 12.19 -0.17
C SER A 225 -3.02 13.48 -0.93
N PHE A 226 -3.45 13.39 -2.21
CA PHE A 226 -3.81 14.56 -3.00
C PHE A 226 -5.09 15.23 -2.48
N THR A 227 -6.08 14.46 -2.02
CA THR A 227 -7.29 15.01 -1.39
C THR A 227 -6.94 15.76 -0.10
N ILE A 228 -6.11 15.20 0.77
CA ILE A 228 -5.66 15.84 2.01
C ILE A 228 -4.83 17.09 1.70
N ALA A 229 -3.94 17.03 0.71
CA ALA A 229 -3.16 18.19 0.29
C ALA A 229 -4.06 19.31 -0.24
N GLY A 230 -5.02 18.99 -1.11
CA GLY A 230 -6.00 19.94 -1.63
C GLY A 230 -6.86 20.55 -0.52
N LEU A 231 -7.34 19.73 0.41
CA LEU A 231 -8.11 20.20 1.57
C LEU A 231 -7.26 21.11 2.46
N ALA A 232 -6.00 20.75 2.74
CA ALA A 232 -5.09 21.58 3.51
C ALA A 232 -4.88 22.95 2.83
N LEU A 233 -4.60 22.99 1.53
CA LEU A 233 -4.46 24.26 0.80
C LEU A 233 -5.73 25.12 0.85
N LEU A 234 -6.91 24.51 0.68
CA LEU A 234 -8.20 25.20 0.81
C LEU A 234 -8.38 25.78 2.22
N LEU A 235 -8.13 24.98 3.27
CA LEU A 235 -8.20 25.42 4.66
C LEU A 235 -7.18 26.51 4.98
N GLY A 236 -6.01 26.49 4.35
CA GLY A 236 -4.99 27.54 4.39
C GLY A 236 -5.52 28.86 3.82
N CYS A 237 -6.10 28.83 2.61
CA CYS A 237 -6.71 30.00 1.98
C CYS A 237 -7.83 30.61 2.84
N TYR A 238 -8.75 29.77 3.34
CA TYR A 238 -9.81 30.24 4.24
C TYR A 238 -9.26 30.77 5.57
N SER A 239 -8.16 30.23 6.10
CA SER A 239 -7.54 30.74 7.32
C SER A 239 -6.88 32.11 7.11
N ILE A 240 -6.33 32.41 5.92
CA ILE A 240 -5.87 33.77 5.56
C ILE A 240 -7.05 34.72 5.41
N TYR A 241 -8.12 34.28 4.73
CA TYR A 241 -9.33 35.09 4.59
C TYR A 241 -9.92 35.47 5.95
N ASP A 242 -10.01 34.50 6.86
CA ASP A 242 -10.45 34.71 8.23
C ASP A 242 -9.55 35.67 9.02
N TRP A 243 -8.23 35.59 8.83
CA TRP A 243 -7.29 36.56 9.41
C TRP A 243 -7.55 37.97 8.88
N TYR A 244 -7.76 38.12 7.58
CA TYR A 244 -8.05 39.41 6.96
C TYR A 244 -9.38 40.01 7.45
N VAL A 245 -10.45 39.21 7.50
CA VAL A 245 -11.75 39.62 8.02
C VAL A 245 -11.64 40.01 9.50
N TYR A 246 -11.01 39.18 10.33
CA TYR A 246 -10.84 39.47 11.76
C TYR A 246 -10.00 40.73 12.01
N ARG A 247 -8.95 40.96 11.21
CA ARG A 247 -8.13 42.18 11.28
C ARG A 247 -8.92 43.44 10.90
N LYS A 248 -9.93 43.30 10.02
CA LYS A 248 -10.76 44.41 9.54
C LYS A 248 -11.97 44.68 10.43
N THR A 249 -12.62 43.65 10.97
CA THR A 249 -13.86 43.80 11.76
C THR A 249 -13.64 43.74 13.27
N GLY A 250 -12.54 43.13 13.73
CA GLY A 250 -12.27 42.89 15.16
C GLY A 250 -13.25 41.91 15.82
N ASN A 251 -14.24 41.40 15.09
CA ASN A 251 -15.30 40.56 15.61
C ASN A 251 -15.02 39.08 15.29
N PRO A 252 -14.90 38.20 16.30
CA PRO A 252 -14.79 36.76 16.10
C PRO A 252 -15.99 36.16 15.35
N ASP A 253 -17.14 36.85 15.37
CA ASP A 253 -18.38 36.42 14.73
C ASP A 253 -18.50 36.78 13.24
N ASP A 254 -17.43 37.22 12.57
CA ASP A 254 -17.43 37.41 11.11
C ASP A 254 -16.56 36.39 10.37
N ILE A 255 -15.82 35.57 11.11
CA ILE A 255 -14.89 34.54 10.62
C ILE A 255 -15.66 33.40 9.93
N THR A 256 -15.11 32.77 8.91
CA THR A 256 -15.78 31.72 8.10
C THR A 256 -15.49 30.32 8.63
N LEU A 257 -14.23 29.99 8.96
CA LEU A 257 -13.87 28.71 9.60
C LEU A 257 -14.20 28.77 11.10
N ARG A 258 -15.49 28.69 11.40
CA ARG A 258 -16.06 28.45 12.71
C ARG A 258 -17.15 27.39 12.56
N LEU A 259 -17.43 26.67 13.64
CA LEU A 259 -18.59 25.77 13.66
C LEU A 259 -19.86 26.63 13.57
N PRO A 260 -20.72 26.48 12.54
CA PRO A 260 -21.94 27.28 12.43
C PRO A 260 -22.83 27.06 13.66
N ASN A 261 -23.50 28.10 14.15
CA ASN A 261 -24.34 28.00 15.37
C ASN A 261 -25.41 26.90 15.25
N SER A 262 -25.94 26.65 14.06
CA SER A 262 -26.89 25.57 13.77
C SER A 262 -26.28 24.17 13.94
N PHE A 263 -25.00 23.99 13.57
CA PHE A 263 -24.27 22.74 13.80
C PHE A 263 -23.88 22.58 15.25
N LYS A 264 -23.46 23.67 15.91
CA LYS A 264 -23.18 23.70 17.34
C LYS A 264 -24.40 23.26 18.16
N LEU A 265 -25.58 23.79 17.82
CA LEU A 265 -26.86 23.45 18.44
C LEU A 265 -27.36 22.04 18.07
N LYS A 266 -27.17 21.57 16.83
CA LYS A 266 -27.51 20.18 16.43
C LYS A 266 -26.61 19.15 17.12
N ILE A 267 -25.29 19.39 17.13
CA ILE A 267 -24.32 18.57 17.86
C ILE A 267 -24.69 18.58 19.34
N GLN A 268 -24.99 19.74 19.92
CA GLN A 268 -25.46 19.87 21.31
C GLN A 268 -26.71 19.05 21.61
N ARG A 269 -27.69 19.04 20.71
CA ARG A 269 -28.95 18.32 20.89
C ARG A 269 -28.77 16.80 20.71
N ILE A 270 -27.97 16.37 19.73
CA ILE A 270 -27.59 14.97 19.52
C ILE A 270 -26.77 14.46 20.71
N VAL A 271 -25.82 15.26 21.19
CA VAL A 271 -24.98 14.96 22.35
C VAL A 271 -25.79 14.93 23.63
N GLN A 272 -26.72 15.88 23.86
CA GLN A 272 -27.61 15.83 25.03
C GLN A 272 -28.56 14.64 25.01
N ASN A 273 -29.08 14.27 23.83
CA ASN A 273 -29.95 13.10 23.70
C ASN A 273 -29.17 11.78 23.83
N ALA A 274 -27.94 11.71 23.32
CA ALA A 274 -27.03 10.57 23.54
C ALA A 274 -26.48 10.50 24.98
N SER A 275 -26.34 11.64 25.65
CA SER A 275 -25.93 11.77 27.05
C SER A 275 -27.03 11.44 28.05
N ARG A 276 -28.30 11.47 27.62
CA ARG A 276 -29.46 11.15 28.48
C ARG A 276 -29.83 9.68 28.45
N ASP A 277 -29.34 8.94 27.46
CA ASP A 277 -29.43 7.47 27.45
C ASP A 277 -28.34 6.88 28.37
N ARG A 278 -28.58 6.99 29.67
CA ARG A 278 -27.75 6.46 30.75
C ARG A 278 -27.66 4.92 30.74
N SER A 279 -28.26 4.27 29.73
CA SER A 279 -28.22 2.83 29.50
C SER A 279 -27.02 2.36 28.66
N ARG A 280 -26.25 3.26 28.02
CA ARG A 280 -25.00 2.85 27.36
C ARG A 280 -23.94 2.54 28.41
N THR A 281 -23.58 1.27 28.51
CA THR A 281 -22.55 0.81 29.43
C THR A 281 -21.21 1.47 29.05
N LEU A 282 -20.38 1.85 30.04
CA LEU A 282 -19.02 2.39 29.83
C LEU A 282 -18.20 1.60 28.80
N VAL A 283 -18.47 0.29 28.72
CA VAL A 283 -17.91 -0.66 27.75
C VAL A 283 -18.24 -0.29 26.30
N GLU A 284 -19.49 0.08 25.98
CA GLU A 284 -19.87 0.46 24.61
C GLU A 284 -19.15 1.73 24.16
N LEU A 285 -19.02 2.69 25.06
CA LEU A 285 -18.27 3.92 24.82
C LEU A 285 -16.78 3.62 24.63
N ALA A 286 -16.21 2.78 25.49
CA ALA A 286 -14.82 2.35 25.35
C ALA A 286 -14.59 1.64 24.01
N CYS A 287 -15.49 0.76 23.57
CA CYS A 287 -15.40 0.12 22.26
C CYS A 287 -15.46 1.14 21.10
N ALA A 288 -16.38 2.10 21.14
CA ALA A 288 -16.47 3.13 20.11
C ALA A 288 -15.20 3.99 20.04
N VAL A 289 -14.65 4.34 21.19
CA VAL A 289 -13.40 5.10 21.31
C VAL A 289 -12.20 4.29 20.83
N PHE A 290 -12.15 3.00 21.16
CA PHE A 290 -11.11 2.10 20.69
C PHE A 290 -11.12 1.99 19.15
N ILE A 291 -12.29 1.76 18.55
CA ILE A 291 -12.46 1.69 17.09
C ILE A 291 -12.08 3.03 16.44
N SER A 292 -12.51 4.15 17.04
CA SER A 292 -12.15 5.47 16.55
C SER A 292 -10.63 5.70 16.58
N GLY A 293 -9.96 5.35 17.68
CA GLY A 293 -8.50 5.42 17.79
C GLY A 293 -7.78 4.56 16.75
N PHE A 294 -8.30 3.36 16.48
CA PHE A 294 -7.75 2.46 15.47
C PHE A 294 -7.87 3.04 14.05
N VAL A 295 -9.07 3.50 13.67
CA VAL A 295 -9.32 4.10 12.35
C VAL A 295 -8.49 5.36 12.15
N VAL A 296 -8.44 6.23 13.17
CA VAL A 296 -7.63 7.46 13.11
C VAL A 296 -6.15 7.13 12.92
N SER A 297 -5.63 6.15 13.67
CA SER A 297 -4.22 5.73 13.55
C SER A 297 -3.90 5.15 12.17
N LEU A 298 -4.82 4.40 11.57
CA LEU A 298 -4.67 3.92 10.19
C LEU A 298 -4.61 5.08 9.19
N LEU A 299 -5.51 6.06 9.30
CA LEU A 299 -5.49 7.25 8.45
C LEU A 299 -4.22 8.09 8.67
N GLU A 300 -3.77 8.19 9.91
CA GLU A 300 -2.57 8.93 10.27
C GLU A 300 -1.31 8.32 9.66
N SER A 301 -1.16 7.00 9.71
CA SER A 301 -0.01 6.29 9.13
C SER A 301 0.17 6.57 7.63
N VAL A 302 -0.93 6.85 6.91
CA VAL A 302 -0.91 7.25 5.50
C VAL A 302 -0.34 8.66 5.32
N CYS A 303 -0.60 9.56 6.29
CA CYS A 303 -0.23 10.97 6.21
C CYS A 303 1.21 11.23 6.65
N THR A 304 1.73 10.49 7.63
CA THR A 304 3.09 10.65 8.14
C THR A 304 4.14 9.92 7.32
N GLY A 305 3.71 8.94 6.51
CA GLY A 305 4.60 8.18 5.63
C GLY A 305 5.69 7.42 6.39
N GLN A 306 5.42 7.10 7.66
CA GLN A 306 6.29 6.45 8.66
C GLN A 306 7.64 5.99 8.08
N THR A 307 8.68 6.81 8.15
CA THR A 307 9.98 6.47 7.53
C THR A 307 10.72 5.36 8.30
N TYR A 308 10.45 5.23 9.60
CA TYR A 308 11.15 4.33 10.51
C TYR A 308 10.45 2.98 10.70
N VAL A 309 9.12 2.98 10.87
CA VAL A 309 8.35 1.76 11.15
C VAL A 309 8.50 0.68 10.06
N PRO A 310 8.43 0.98 8.75
CA PRO A 310 8.67 0.01 7.68
C PRO A 310 10.09 -0.55 7.68
N THR A 311 11.10 0.28 8.01
CA THR A 311 12.50 -0.17 8.12
C THR A 311 12.65 -1.15 9.29
N ILE A 312 12.06 -0.83 10.44
CA ILE A 312 12.09 -1.71 11.61
C ILE A 312 11.31 -3.01 11.31
N ALA A 313 10.11 -2.91 10.73
CA ALA A 313 9.27 -4.04 10.34
C ALA A 313 9.96 -4.97 9.35
N TYR A 314 10.74 -4.41 8.41
CA TYR A 314 11.54 -5.18 7.47
C TYR A 314 12.61 -6.01 8.20
N VAL A 315 13.37 -5.38 9.10
CA VAL A 315 14.46 -6.04 9.86
C VAL A 315 13.94 -7.07 10.86
N MET A 316 12.68 -7.00 11.28
CA MET A 316 12.05 -8.04 12.11
C MET A 316 11.98 -9.42 11.45
N LYS A 317 12.20 -9.53 10.14
CA LYS A 317 12.29 -10.81 9.43
C LYS A 317 13.68 -11.46 9.54
N THR A 318 14.70 -10.70 9.91
CA THR A 318 16.07 -11.18 10.11
C THR A 318 16.20 -11.74 11.54
N PRO A 319 16.38 -13.07 11.72
CA PRO A 319 16.35 -13.71 13.04
C PRO A 319 17.31 -13.07 14.05
N GLU A 320 18.51 -12.68 13.61
CA GLU A 320 19.59 -12.15 14.44
C GLU A 320 19.26 -10.76 15.01
N LEU A 321 18.49 -9.95 14.28
CA LEU A 321 18.16 -8.57 14.63
C LEU A 321 16.74 -8.39 15.15
N ARG A 322 15.92 -9.44 15.11
CA ARG A 322 14.49 -9.41 15.43
C ARG A 322 14.19 -8.85 16.82
N SER A 323 14.95 -9.27 17.83
CA SER A 323 14.76 -8.80 19.22
C SER A 323 15.02 -7.30 19.34
N ARG A 324 16.12 -6.83 18.75
CA ARG A 324 16.49 -5.41 18.72
C ARG A 324 15.47 -4.58 17.94
N ALA A 325 14.99 -5.08 16.81
CA ALA A 325 13.96 -4.44 16.01
C ALA A 325 12.64 -4.31 16.79
N LEU A 326 12.23 -5.36 17.50
CA LEU A 326 11.03 -5.33 18.35
C LEU A 326 11.17 -4.32 19.49
N VAL A 327 12.32 -4.25 20.16
CA VAL A 327 12.59 -3.25 21.19
C VAL A 327 12.52 -1.83 20.62
N TYR A 328 13.13 -1.59 19.46
CA TYR A 328 13.09 -0.27 18.81
C TYR A 328 11.67 0.10 18.36
N LEU A 329 10.88 -0.87 17.88
CA LEU A 329 9.47 -0.65 17.55
C LEU A 329 8.68 -0.22 18.79
N VAL A 330 8.85 -0.91 19.92
CA VAL A 330 8.15 -0.58 21.17
C VAL A 330 8.59 0.79 21.70
N LEU A 331 9.90 1.08 21.71
CA LEU A 331 10.43 2.37 22.18
C LEU A 331 9.95 3.53 21.31
N TYR A 332 9.95 3.36 19.99
CA TYR A 332 9.39 4.33 19.06
C TYR A 332 7.92 4.64 19.39
N ASN A 333 7.11 3.59 19.52
CA ASN A 333 5.67 3.73 19.79
C ASN A 333 5.37 4.29 21.18
N LEU A 334 6.22 3.99 22.16
CA LEU A 334 6.11 4.58 23.49
C LEU A 334 6.33 6.09 23.42
N MET A 335 7.39 6.54 22.74
CA MET A 335 7.67 7.96 22.55
C MET A 335 6.60 8.66 21.69
N PHE A 336 6.01 7.95 20.73
CA PHE A 336 4.89 8.45 19.92
C PHE A 336 3.67 8.82 20.78
N VAL A 337 3.33 8.01 21.80
CA VAL A 337 2.18 8.30 22.67
C VAL A 337 2.47 9.28 23.80
N VAL A 338 3.74 9.66 24.02
CA VAL A 338 4.11 10.62 25.09
C VAL A 338 3.44 11.99 24.88
N PRO A 339 3.52 12.67 23.71
CA PRO A 339 2.84 13.95 23.48
C PRO A 339 1.33 13.86 23.73
N LEU A 340 0.69 12.79 23.25
CA LEU A 340 -0.74 12.54 23.44
C LEU A 340 -1.09 12.41 24.93
N THR A 341 -0.27 11.67 25.68
CA THR A 341 -0.45 11.48 27.13
C THR A 341 -0.28 12.79 27.89
N VAL A 342 0.70 13.62 27.52
CA VAL A 342 0.92 14.94 28.13
C VAL A 342 -0.29 15.85 27.95
N ILE A 343 -0.84 15.92 26.74
CA ILE A 343 -2.04 16.73 26.42
C ILE A 343 -3.25 16.21 27.19
N PHE A 344 -3.42 14.89 27.24
CA PHE A 344 -4.51 14.25 27.98
C PHE A 344 -4.45 14.58 29.47
N ILE A 345 -3.28 14.48 30.10
CA ILE A 345 -3.08 14.85 31.50
C ILE A 345 -3.35 16.36 31.72
N ALA A 346 -2.88 17.22 30.81
CA ALA A 346 -3.13 18.65 30.88
C ALA A 346 -4.64 18.97 30.85
N ALA A 347 -5.40 18.27 30.00
CA ALA A 347 -6.84 18.43 29.92
C ALA A 347 -7.56 17.92 31.18
N LEU A 348 -7.13 16.79 31.77
CA LEU A 348 -7.70 16.26 33.02
C LEU A 348 -7.49 17.17 34.22
N LYS A 349 -6.36 17.90 34.26
CA LYS A 349 -6.06 18.91 35.29
C LYS A 349 -6.96 20.14 35.20
N GLY A 350 -7.85 20.19 34.22
CA GLY A 350 -8.80 21.28 34.08
C GLY A 350 -8.12 22.58 33.71
N VAL A 351 -7.03 22.50 32.93
CA VAL A 351 -6.55 23.64 32.12
C VAL A 351 -7.78 24.15 31.38
N SER A 352 -8.37 25.22 31.92
CA SER A 352 -9.76 25.50 31.67
C SER A 352 -9.90 25.95 30.22
N SER A 353 -10.87 25.35 29.55
CA SER A 353 -11.34 25.78 28.23
C SER A 353 -11.57 27.30 28.18
N GLU A 354 -11.90 27.95 29.30
CA GLU A 354 -12.03 29.40 29.39
C GLU A 354 -10.71 30.17 29.28
N MET A 355 -9.65 29.77 29.99
CA MET A 355 -8.35 30.44 29.89
C MET A 355 -7.72 30.21 28.51
N PHE A 356 -7.80 28.98 27.99
CA PHE A 356 -7.38 28.67 26.62
C PHE A 356 -8.24 29.38 25.58
N ALA A 357 -9.56 29.46 25.75
CA ALA A 357 -10.44 30.20 24.85
C ALA A 357 -10.25 31.71 24.96
N LYS A 358 -9.82 32.24 26.11
CA LYS A 358 -9.51 33.67 26.29
C LYS A 358 -8.20 34.02 25.60
N ILE A 359 -7.15 33.20 25.79
CA ILE A 359 -5.87 33.30 25.09
C ILE A 359 -6.05 33.11 23.57
N ALA A 360 -6.84 32.12 23.17
CA ALA A 360 -7.13 31.86 21.76
C ALA A 360 -7.98 32.98 21.13
N ARG A 361 -8.86 33.63 21.90
CA ARG A 361 -9.60 34.82 21.45
C ARG A 361 -8.71 36.06 21.37
N SER A 362 -7.81 36.28 22.33
CA SER A 362 -6.90 37.44 22.32
C SER A 362 -5.82 37.34 21.24
N HIS A 363 -5.48 36.12 20.78
CA HIS A 363 -4.51 35.88 19.72
C HIS A 363 -5.13 35.27 18.46
N LEU A 364 -6.44 35.46 18.24
CA LEU A 364 -7.18 34.77 17.18
C LEU A 364 -6.59 35.06 15.78
N GLY A 365 -6.20 36.32 15.53
CA GLY A 365 -5.51 36.69 14.30
C GLY A 365 -4.18 35.95 14.12
N THR A 366 -3.31 35.96 15.13
CA THR A 366 -2.02 35.25 15.08
C THR A 366 -2.20 33.75 14.89
N ILE A 367 -3.17 33.15 15.58
CA ILE A 367 -3.50 31.72 15.45
C ILE A 367 -3.97 31.40 14.03
N LYS A 368 -4.85 32.22 13.43
CA LYS A 368 -5.31 32.00 12.04
C LYS A 368 -4.17 32.09 11.03
N LEU A 369 -3.24 33.03 11.22
CA LEU A 369 -2.06 33.16 10.38
C LEU A 369 -1.11 31.95 10.52
N LEU A 370 -0.85 31.50 11.75
CA LEU A 370 -0.01 30.33 12.02
C LEU A 370 -0.64 29.04 11.48
N THR A 371 -1.96 28.86 11.64
CA THR A 371 -2.70 27.72 11.09
C THR A 371 -2.71 27.74 9.57
N ALA A 372 -2.83 28.92 8.94
CA ALA A 372 -2.68 29.05 7.49
C ALA A 372 -1.29 28.61 7.02
N ALA A 373 -0.24 29.12 7.66
CA ALA A 373 1.14 28.75 7.34
C ALA A 373 1.37 27.24 7.50
N LEU A 374 0.87 26.64 8.58
CA LEU A 374 0.92 25.20 8.81
C LEU A 374 0.25 24.42 7.67
N PHE A 375 -0.98 24.79 7.29
CA PHE A 375 -1.71 24.09 6.25
C PHE A 375 -1.10 24.25 4.85
N PHE A 376 -0.56 25.43 4.53
CA PHE A 376 0.19 25.61 3.28
C PHE A 376 1.47 24.77 3.27
N CYS A 377 2.27 24.82 4.34
CA CYS A 377 3.46 23.98 4.46
C CYS A 377 3.11 22.50 4.30
N LEU A 378 2.09 22.00 4.99
CA LEU A 378 1.64 20.61 4.88
C LEU A 378 1.15 20.27 3.47
N GLY A 379 0.31 21.11 2.87
CA GLY A 379 -0.24 20.90 1.54
C GLY A 379 0.86 20.86 0.47
N PHE A 380 1.77 21.83 0.46
CA PHE A 380 2.90 21.86 -0.47
C PHE A 380 3.87 20.70 -0.23
N PHE A 381 4.19 20.37 1.03
CA PHE A 381 5.05 19.23 1.36
C PHE A 381 4.47 17.92 0.82
N LEU A 382 3.18 17.66 1.02
CA LEU A 382 2.52 16.46 0.51
C LEU A 382 2.53 16.41 -1.03
N LEU A 383 2.31 17.54 -1.71
CA LEU A 383 2.40 17.61 -3.17
C LEU A 383 3.82 17.36 -3.69
N LEU A 384 4.85 17.88 -3.03
CA LEU A 384 6.25 17.68 -3.42
C LEU A 384 6.68 16.21 -3.22
N VAL A 385 6.37 15.63 -2.07
CA VAL A 385 6.78 14.26 -1.73
C VAL A 385 6.06 13.22 -2.58
N LYS A 386 4.75 13.38 -2.83
CA LYS A 386 3.95 12.40 -3.60
C LYS A 386 3.89 12.72 -5.09
N GLY A 387 4.08 13.97 -5.50
CA GLY A 387 4.08 14.40 -6.90
C GLY A 387 5.40 14.18 -7.63
N GLY A 388 6.50 13.96 -6.90
CA GLY A 388 7.83 13.68 -7.46
C GLY A 388 8.10 12.21 -7.83
N ILE A 389 7.16 11.29 -7.55
CA ILE A 389 7.29 9.88 -7.93
C ILE A 389 6.83 9.73 -9.39
N ARG A 390 7.77 9.91 -10.32
CA ARG A 390 7.64 9.42 -11.71
C ARG A 390 8.02 7.95 -11.76
#